data_AF-A0A6G2JU32-F1
#
_entry.id   AF-A0A6G2JU32-F1
#
_cell.length_a   1.000
_cell.length_b   1.000
_cell.length_c   1.000
_cell.angle_alpha   90.00
_cell.angle_beta   90.00
_cell.angle_gamma   90.00
#
_symmetry.space_group_name_H-M   'P 1'
#
loop_
_entity.id
_entity.type
_entity.pdbx_description
1 polymer ?
#
loop_
_entity_poly.entity_id
_entity_poly.type
_entity_poly.pdbx_seq_one_letter_code
_entity_poly.pdbx_strand_id
1 'polypeptide(L)'
;MDFDDRAPSLPPGTISVFCYHVGQLDDTDDRDSRYFGQGIGAGLLDHLLEWAASTGVAAVVAKASPSLRPVMSFMGGQPVEVYEERGFQTVSSWSDPDLAAAVVERGIATAEQLPAAATVSCCVLNLPEIR
;
A
#
# COMPACT_ATOMS: atom_id res chain seq x y z
N MET A 1 -4.55 -13.95 4.57
CA MET A 1 -3.66 -13.50 3.47
C MET A 1 -4.05 -12.06 3.21
N ASP A 2 -3.14 -11.12 2.94
CA ASP A 2 -3.45 -9.67 2.93
C ASP A 2 -4.57 -9.23 1.96
N PHE A 3 -4.91 -10.09 1.01
CA PHE A 3 -5.96 -9.92 0.00
C PHE A 3 -7.17 -10.88 0.19
N ASP A 4 -7.17 -11.76 1.19
CA ASP A 4 -8.20 -12.79 1.42
C ASP A 4 -8.56 -13.61 0.16
N ASP A 5 -9.86 -13.80 -0.09
CA ASP A 5 -10.45 -14.40 -1.29
C ASP A 5 -10.40 -13.49 -2.53
N ARG A 6 -9.88 -12.26 -2.37
CA ARG A 6 -9.73 -11.24 -3.40
C ARG A 6 -8.31 -11.18 -3.96
N ALA A 7 -7.44 -12.11 -3.57
CA ALA A 7 -6.10 -12.25 -4.12
C ALA A 7 -6.17 -12.46 -5.64
N PRO A 8 -5.45 -11.65 -6.45
CA PRO A 8 -5.42 -11.87 -7.89
C PRO A 8 -4.71 -13.17 -8.24
N SER A 9 -4.98 -13.70 -9.44
CA SER A 9 -4.14 -14.74 -10.02
C SER A 9 -2.80 -14.10 -10.39
N LEU A 10 -1.71 -14.57 -9.77
CA LEU A 10 -0.37 -14.00 -9.94
C LEU A 10 0.57 -15.05 -10.54
N PRO A 11 1.49 -14.65 -11.43
CA PRO A 11 2.50 -15.56 -11.96
C PRO A 11 3.46 -16.04 -10.85
N PRO A 12 4.08 -17.23 -11.00
CA PRO A 12 5.19 -17.63 -10.16
C PRO A 12 6.31 -16.57 -10.17
N GLY A 13 6.95 -16.35 -9.03
CA GLY A 13 7.97 -15.30 -8.90
C GLY A 13 7.41 -13.89 -8.72
N THR A 14 6.18 -13.77 -8.19
CA THR A 14 5.61 -12.50 -7.75
C THR A 14 6.06 -12.15 -6.34
N ILE A 15 6.41 -10.89 -6.10
CA ILE A 15 6.65 -10.36 -4.74
C ILE A 15 5.47 -9.50 -4.29
N SER A 16 5.19 -9.53 -2.99
CA SER A 16 4.21 -8.64 -2.38
C SER A 16 4.92 -7.57 -1.55
N VAL A 17 4.47 -6.32 -1.69
CA VAL A 17 4.95 -5.19 -0.89
C VAL A 17 3.80 -4.59 -0.12
N PHE A 18 3.99 -4.49 1.19
CA PHE A 18 3.03 -3.91 2.12
C PHE A 18 3.81 -3.06 3.10
N CYS A 19 3.20 -1.94 3.48
CA CYS A 19 3.57 -1.08 4.60
C CYS A 19 5.05 -0.63 4.66
N TYR A 20 5.27 0.67 4.74
CA TYR A 20 6.61 1.26 4.81
C TYR A 20 6.95 1.78 6.21
N HIS A 21 5.95 2.11 7.04
CA HIS A 21 6.07 2.63 8.42
C HIS A 21 7.24 3.61 8.65
N VAL A 22 7.46 4.52 7.69
CA VAL A 22 8.61 5.42 7.75
C VAL A 22 8.44 6.42 8.90
N GLY A 23 9.47 6.49 9.75
CA GLY A 23 9.53 7.43 10.86
C GLY A 23 8.74 6.98 12.09
N GLN A 24 8.20 5.75 12.11
CA GLN A 24 7.61 5.18 13.32
C GLN A 24 8.69 4.96 14.39
N LEU A 25 8.44 5.49 15.59
CA LEU A 25 9.41 5.48 16.69
C LEU A 25 9.28 4.24 17.57
N ASP A 26 8.05 3.74 17.74
CA ASP A 26 7.70 2.60 18.58
C ASP A 26 6.35 2.01 18.12
N ASP A 27 5.73 1.17 18.93
CA ASP A 27 4.43 0.53 18.62
C ASP A 27 3.23 1.50 18.72
N THR A 28 3.46 2.78 18.96
CA THR A 28 2.43 3.84 18.97
C THR A 28 2.28 4.51 17.61
N ASP A 29 1.37 5.50 17.54
CA ASP A 29 1.16 6.34 16.37
C ASP A 29 2.21 7.47 16.25
N ASP A 30 3.19 7.54 17.16
CA ASP A 30 4.22 8.58 17.13
C ASP A 30 5.14 8.45 15.91
N ARG A 31 5.43 9.60 15.31
CA ARG A 31 6.24 9.71 14.08
C ARG A 31 7.31 10.79 14.20
N ASP A 32 8.52 10.46 13.76
CA ASP A 32 9.60 11.43 13.59
C ASP A 32 9.42 12.22 12.29
N SER A 33 9.08 13.50 12.43
CA SER A 33 8.88 14.45 11.33
C SER A 33 10.07 14.61 10.38
N ARG A 34 11.29 14.24 10.81
CA ARG A 34 12.48 14.24 9.94
C ARG A 34 12.40 13.20 8.84
N TYR A 35 11.60 12.15 9.02
CA TYR A 35 11.47 11.04 8.06
C TYR A 35 10.03 10.88 7.56
N PHE A 36 9.05 11.08 8.45
CA PHE A 36 7.65 10.98 8.12
C PHE A 36 7.24 12.08 7.13
N GLY A 37 6.51 11.70 6.07
CA GLY A 37 6.06 12.63 5.04
C GLY A 37 7.14 13.13 4.07
N GLN A 38 8.37 12.63 4.14
CA GLN A 38 9.49 13.05 3.27
C GLN A 38 9.61 12.25 1.96
N GLY A 39 8.60 11.46 1.60
CA GLY A 39 8.61 10.65 0.37
C GLY A 39 9.50 9.40 0.42
N ILE A 40 10.16 9.11 1.55
CA ILE A 40 11.07 7.96 1.70
C ILE A 40 10.38 6.63 1.34
N GLY A 41 9.13 6.41 1.76
CA GLY A 41 8.40 5.19 1.43
C GLY A 41 8.19 5.01 -0.08
N ALA A 42 7.95 6.09 -0.81
CA ALA A 42 7.87 6.05 -2.27
C ALA A 42 9.24 5.80 -2.91
N GLY A 43 10.32 6.37 -2.36
CA GLY A 43 11.68 6.07 -2.80
C GLY A 43 12.12 4.62 -2.54
N LEU A 44 11.68 4.01 -1.42
CA LEU A 44 11.88 2.59 -1.16
C LEU A 44 11.14 1.72 -2.19
N LEU A 45 9.91 2.11 -2.54
CA LEU A 45 9.17 1.46 -3.61
C LEU A 45 9.92 1.57 -4.94
N ASP A 46 10.38 2.77 -5.33
CA ASP A 46 11.12 2.97 -6.58
C ASP A 46 12.35 2.05 -6.66
N HIS A 47 13.14 2.01 -5.59
CA HIS A 47 14.31 1.14 -5.54
C HIS A 47 13.96 -0.36 -5.61
N LEU A 48 12.87 -0.78 -4.95
CA LEU A 48 12.36 -2.15 -5.04
C LEU A 48 11.98 -2.50 -6.49
N LEU A 49 11.30 -1.59 -7.19
CA LEU A 49 10.86 -1.81 -8.56
C LEU A 49 12.04 -1.91 -9.53
N GLU A 50 13.05 -1.06 -9.37
CA GLU A 50 14.30 -1.14 -10.13
C GLU A 50 14.99 -2.49 -9.91
N TRP A 51 15.12 -2.91 -8.65
CA TRP A 51 15.70 -4.21 -8.31
C TRP A 51 14.90 -5.37 -8.89
N ALA A 52 13.57 -5.37 -8.74
CA ALA A 52 12.68 -6.42 -9.22
C ALA A 52 12.77 -6.56 -10.75
N ALA A 53 12.78 -5.44 -11.47
CA ALA A 53 12.97 -5.42 -12.92
C ALA A 53 14.33 -5.97 -13.36
N SER A 54 15.38 -5.79 -12.55
CA SER A 54 16.74 -6.28 -12.86
C SER A 54 17.00 -7.75 -12.53
N THR A 55 16.11 -8.39 -11.76
CA THR A 55 16.31 -9.74 -11.22
C THR A 55 15.36 -10.80 -11.76
N GLY A 56 14.46 -10.42 -12.65
CA GLY A 56 13.52 -11.33 -13.31
C GLY A 56 12.32 -11.70 -12.43
N VAL A 57 11.99 -10.85 -11.45
CA VAL A 57 10.70 -10.92 -10.75
C VAL A 57 9.58 -10.78 -11.79
N ALA A 58 8.58 -11.65 -11.73
CA ALA A 58 7.51 -11.69 -12.74
C ALA A 58 6.47 -10.58 -12.53
N ALA A 59 6.15 -10.28 -11.27
CA ALA A 59 5.23 -9.21 -10.92
C ALA A 59 5.48 -8.68 -9.50
N VAL A 60 4.96 -7.50 -9.23
CA VAL A 60 4.86 -6.90 -7.89
C VAL A 60 3.40 -6.66 -7.58
N VAL A 61 2.95 -7.09 -6.40
CA VAL A 61 1.60 -6.83 -5.91
C VAL A 61 1.65 -5.96 -4.65
N ALA A 62 0.74 -5.00 -4.53
CA ALA A 62 0.64 -4.11 -3.39
C ALA A 62 -0.81 -3.94 -2.92
N LYS A 63 -0.99 -3.75 -1.61
CA LYS A 63 -2.25 -3.30 -1.02
C LYS A 63 -2.18 -1.78 -0.82
N ALA A 64 -2.89 -1.04 -1.65
CA ALA A 64 -3.01 0.40 -1.54
C ALA A 64 -3.96 0.76 -0.39
N SER A 65 -3.52 1.72 0.43
CA SER A 65 -4.33 2.34 1.47
C SER A 65 -5.25 3.41 0.88
N PRO A 66 -6.34 3.78 1.55
CA PRO A 66 -7.11 4.98 1.24
C PRO A 66 -6.25 6.24 1.12
N SER A 67 -6.61 7.14 0.21
CA SER A 67 -5.97 8.45 0.01
C SER A 67 -6.33 9.47 1.12
N LEU A 68 -6.29 9.03 2.38
CA LEU A 68 -6.53 9.84 3.57
C LEU A 68 -5.31 9.78 4.48
N ARG A 69 -4.64 10.92 4.69
CA ARG A 69 -3.36 10.98 5.42
C ARG A 69 -3.38 10.28 6.79
N PRO A 70 -4.37 10.51 7.68
CA PRO A 70 -4.47 9.76 8.93
C PRO A 70 -4.47 8.24 8.75
N VAL A 71 -5.20 7.73 7.74
CA VAL A 71 -5.27 6.30 7.43
C VAL A 71 -3.95 5.79 6.87
N MET A 72 -3.34 6.51 5.92
CA MET A 72 -2.01 6.16 5.40
C MET A 72 -0.95 6.10 6.51
N SER A 73 -1.01 7.03 7.46
CA SER A 73 -0.06 7.10 8.60
C SER A 73 -0.20 5.90 9.53
N PHE A 74 -1.44 5.45 9.74
CA PHE A 74 -1.79 4.29 10.55
C PHE A 74 -1.40 2.98 9.84
N MET A 75 -1.83 2.80 8.59
CA MET A 75 -1.53 1.61 7.79
C MET A 75 -0.07 1.52 7.35
N GLY A 76 0.68 2.62 7.40
CA GLY A 76 2.00 2.72 6.78
C GLY A 76 1.98 2.54 5.26
N GLY A 77 0.81 2.68 4.62
CA GLY A 77 0.59 2.39 3.20
C GLY A 77 0.81 3.59 2.28
N GLN A 78 0.77 3.30 0.97
CA GLN A 78 0.68 4.31 -0.09
C GLN A 78 -0.70 4.23 -0.75
N PRO A 79 -1.22 5.35 -1.27
CA PRO A 79 -2.50 5.35 -1.95
C PRO A 79 -2.35 4.89 -3.41
N VAL A 80 -3.48 4.61 -4.06
CA VAL A 80 -3.52 4.03 -5.42
C VAL A 80 -2.73 4.89 -6.41
N GLU A 81 -2.82 6.21 -6.30
CA GLU A 81 -2.19 7.16 -7.20
C GLU A 81 -0.66 6.99 -7.24
N VAL A 82 -0.04 6.69 -6.09
CA VAL A 82 1.41 6.44 -6.01
C VAL A 82 1.81 5.19 -6.77
N TYR A 83 0.96 4.15 -6.78
CA TYR A 83 1.21 2.92 -7.53
C TYR A 83 0.92 3.09 -9.02
N GLU A 84 -0.17 3.77 -9.38
CA GLU A 84 -0.54 4.04 -10.77
C GLU A 84 0.50 4.89 -11.50
N GLU A 85 1.09 5.88 -10.81
CA GLU A 85 2.24 6.66 -11.32
C GLU A 85 3.45 5.78 -11.68
N ARG A 86 3.56 4.58 -11.10
CA ARG A 86 4.62 3.60 -11.33
C ARG A 86 4.20 2.45 -12.26
N GLY A 87 3.05 2.59 -12.90
CA GLY A 87 2.55 1.63 -13.89
C GLY A 87 1.82 0.42 -13.30
N PHE A 88 1.52 0.42 -12.00
CA PHE A 88 0.61 -0.59 -11.45
C PHE A 88 -0.80 -0.39 -12.01
N GLN A 89 -1.54 -1.49 -12.06
CA GLN A 89 -2.97 -1.49 -12.35
C GLN A 89 -3.74 -1.91 -11.12
N THR A 90 -4.79 -1.16 -10.78
CA THR A 90 -5.75 -1.57 -9.76
C THR A 90 -6.61 -2.73 -10.29
N VAL A 91 -6.47 -3.92 -9.71
CA VAL A 91 -7.20 -5.12 -10.13
C VAL A 91 -8.51 -5.31 -9.37
N SER A 92 -8.58 -4.83 -8.12
CA SER A 92 -9.76 -4.89 -7.28
C SER A 92 -9.68 -3.84 -6.17
N SER A 93 -10.84 -3.38 -5.72
CA SER A 93 -11.00 -2.50 -4.56
C SER A 93 -12.16 -2.99 -3.70
N TRP A 94 -12.01 -2.89 -2.39
CA TRP A 94 -13.05 -3.32 -1.45
C TRP A 94 -13.00 -2.51 -0.16
N SER A 95 -14.14 -2.47 0.54
CA SER A 95 -14.18 -2.00 1.92
C SER A 95 -13.61 -3.09 2.84
N ASP A 96 -12.54 -2.77 3.55
CA ASP A 96 -11.87 -3.65 4.50
C ASP A 96 -12.53 -3.48 5.89
N PRO A 97 -13.19 -4.54 6.42
CA PRO A 97 -13.98 -4.41 7.65
C PRO A 97 -13.11 -4.17 8.89
N ASP A 98 -11.89 -4.71 8.92
CA ASP A 98 -10.97 -4.52 10.03
C ASP A 98 -10.42 -3.09 10.02
N LEU A 99 -10.11 -2.57 8.82
CA LEU A 99 -9.76 -1.16 8.66
C LEU A 99 -10.94 -0.25 9.03
N ALA A 100 -12.16 -0.56 8.61
CA ALA A 100 -13.35 0.21 8.97
C ALA A 100 -13.54 0.28 10.49
N ALA A 101 -13.39 -0.84 11.19
CA ALA A 101 -13.47 -0.90 12.65
C ALA A 101 -12.36 -0.05 13.30
N ALA A 102 -11.11 -0.19 12.84
CA ALA A 102 -9.97 0.57 13.35
C ALA A 102 -10.12 2.08 13.10
N VAL A 103 -10.64 2.49 11.94
CA VAL A 103 -10.88 3.90 11.62
C VAL A 103 -11.90 4.52 12.57
N VAL A 104 -12.98 3.79 12.89
CA VAL A 104 -14.01 4.23 13.83
C VAL A 104 -13.45 4.29 15.26
N GLU A 105 -12.79 3.22 15.71
CA GLU A 105 -12.21 3.12 17.05
C GLU A 105 -11.22 4.26 17.32
N ARG A 106 -10.37 4.57 16.34
CA ARG A 106 -9.34 5.60 16.45
C ARG A 106 -9.83 7.02 16.15
N GLY A 107 -11.04 7.17 15.62
CA GLY A 107 -11.59 8.47 15.24
C GLY A 107 -10.77 9.20 14.16
N ILE A 108 -10.11 8.47 13.27
CA ILE A 108 -9.19 9.04 12.25
C ILE A 108 -9.88 9.46 10.94
N ALA A 109 -11.20 9.28 10.85
CA ALA A 109 -12.02 9.75 9.75
C ALA A 109 -13.40 10.21 10.25
N THR A 110 -14.02 11.18 9.56
CA THR A 110 -15.40 11.59 9.82
C THR A 110 -16.40 10.54 9.31
N ALA A 111 -17.65 10.60 9.77
CA ALA A 111 -18.72 9.73 9.28
C ALA A 111 -18.90 9.78 7.75
N GLU A 112 -18.71 10.96 7.15
CA GLU A 112 -18.76 11.16 5.70
C GLU A 112 -17.57 10.52 4.97
N GLN A 113 -16.41 10.48 5.62
CA GLN A 113 -15.18 9.90 5.06
C GLN A 113 -15.11 8.38 5.22
N LEU A 114 -15.87 7.78 6.15
CA LEU A 114 -15.81 6.35 6.47
C LEU A 114 -15.85 5.42 5.25
N PRO A 115 -16.73 5.61 4.25
CA PRO A 115 -16.75 4.73 3.08
C PRO A 115 -15.41 4.73 2.33
N ALA A 116 -14.78 5.90 2.14
CA ALA A 116 -13.49 6.01 1.47
C ALA A 116 -12.32 5.58 2.37
N ALA A 117 -12.39 5.93 3.66
CA ALA A 117 -11.36 5.65 4.67
C ALA A 117 -11.16 4.17 4.98
N ALA A 118 -12.07 3.29 4.54
CA ALA A 118 -11.95 1.85 4.64
C ALA A 118 -11.72 1.15 3.29
N THR A 119 -11.68 1.89 2.17
CA THR A 119 -11.52 1.29 0.84
C THR A 119 -10.05 1.07 0.52
N VAL A 120 -9.63 -0.20 0.49
CA VAL A 120 -8.29 -0.62 0.07
C VAL A 120 -8.35 -1.16 -1.36
N SER A 121 -7.20 -1.17 -2.03
CA SER A 121 -7.11 -1.70 -3.40
C SER A 121 -5.94 -2.65 -3.57
N CYS A 122 -6.13 -3.71 -4.36
CA CYS A 122 -5.06 -4.56 -4.83
C CYS A 122 -4.51 -3.96 -6.13
N CYS A 123 -3.22 -3.64 -6.12
CA CYS A 123 -2.51 -3.09 -7.27
C CYS A 123 -1.48 -4.12 -7.75
N VAL A 124 -1.41 -4.36 -9.06
CA VAL A 124 -0.47 -5.32 -9.66
C VAL A 124 0.35 -4.62 -10.74
N LEU A 125 1.67 -4.81 -10.71
CA LEU A 125 2.59 -4.46 -11.77
C LEU A 125 3.20 -5.75 -12.32
N ASN A 126 2.90 -6.08 -13.58
CA ASN A 126 3.60 -7.16 -14.28
C ASN A 126 4.91 -6.61 -14.85
N LEU A 127 6.01 -7.31 -14.61
CA LEU A 127 7.32 -6.93 -15.10
C LEU A 127 7.67 -7.71 -16.37
N PRO A 128 8.44 -7.10 -17.29
CA PRO A 128 8.87 -7.78 -18.51
C PRO A 128 9.85 -8.91 -18.20
N GLU A 129 9.78 -10.00 -18.97
CA GLU A 129 10.78 -11.07 -18.91
C GLU A 129 12.17 -10.54 -19.32
N ILE A 130 13.19 -10.84 -18.51
CA ILE A 130 14.59 -10.60 -18.88
C ILE A 130 14.96 -11.66 -19.92
N ARG A 131 15.26 -11.21 -21.15
CA ARG A 131 15.73 -12.07 -22.25
C ARG A 131 17.22 -12.36 -22.15
#